data_AF-A0AAD9WK75-F1
#
_entry.id   AF-A0AAD9WK75-F1
#
_cell.length_a   1.000
_cell.length_b   1.000
_cell.length_c   1.000
_cell.angle_alpha   90.00
_cell.angle_beta   90.00
_cell.angle_gamma   90.00
#
_symmetry.space_group_name_H-M   'P 1'
#
loop_
_entity.id
_entity.type
_entity.pdbx_description
1 polymer ?
#
loop_
_entity_poly.entity_id
_entity_poly.type
_entity_poly.pdbx_seq_one_letter_code
_entity_poly.pdbx_strand_id
1 'polypeptide(L)'
;MVTTVYKCRALHEKEQRLKGRLTRNHFFLIAFVCSFSYYVLPGYIFPMLTSLSWICWIFPASVVAQQLGSGLHGLGIGAIGLDWSSISSYLGSPLASPWFATANIAVGFALVVYVITPFTYWLNIYRARTFPIFSDSLFTSLGQKYNIETIIDEHFHLDAEAYEREGPLYLSTFFAVYYGISFACLTATVVHVFLFHGKEIWLLSKSAFSEKKMDIHTKLMRRYKQVPEWWFTCILLVNISATIFTCQYFKDQLQLPWWGVLLACALALFFTLPVGVITATTNQTPALNVITEFIIGYIYPGYPVANILFKVYGYISMKQGITFLQDFKLGHYMKIPPRAMFMAQVIGTIVAALVHLGTAWWLMDTLPWAIAPFIVWLVHKAFPDKEWIRLITMPVLLGATVNMPPATAVNYTSWIIAGFLSGFIAYRYYRGWWSRHNYVLSGALDAGLAFMAVLLYLCLGMKHVSLSWWGEDPDGCPLASCPTAKGVVVEGCPVF
;
A
#
# COMPACT_ATOMS: atom_id res chain seq x y z
N MET A 1 3.93 -12.80 7.38
CA MET A 1 5.18 -13.40 7.94
C MET A 1 5.25 -14.93 7.78
N VAL A 2 4.28 -15.69 8.29
CA VAL A 2 4.14 -17.14 8.03
C VAL A 2 4.16 -17.41 6.53
N THR A 3 3.44 -16.60 5.75
CA THR A 3 3.36 -16.66 4.29
C THR A 3 4.72 -16.66 3.57
N THR A 4 5.65 -15.78 3.95
CA THR A 4 6.97 -15.66 3.29
C THR A 4 7.83 -16.89 3.57
N VAL A 5 7.84 -17.36 4.82
CA VAL A 5 8.54 -18.58 5.21
C VAL A 5 7.95 -19.80 4.49
N TYR A 6 6.61 -19.89 4.42
CA TYR A 6 5.95 -20.94 3.65
C TYR A 6 6.27 -20.83 2.17
N LYS A 7 6.28 -19.64 1.54
CA LYS A 7 6.67 -19.40 0.13
C LYS A 7 8.12 -19.80 -0.18
N CYS A 8 9.07 -19.51 0.70
CA CYS A 8 10.47 -19.93 0.53
C CYS A 8 10.66 -21.42 0.83
N ARG A 9 10.00 -21.95 1.86
CA ARG A 9 10.07 -23.38 2.24
C ARG A 9 9.43 -24.28 1.18
N ALA A 10 8.18 -24.02 0.79
CA ALA A 10 8.01 -23.50 -0.55
C ALA A 10 8.93 -24.07 -1.64
N LEU A 11 9.64 -23.16 -2.28
CA LEU A 11 10.54 -23.42 -3.39
C LEU A 11 11.72 -24.33 -3.05
N HIS A 12 12.13 -24.45 -1.79
CA HIS A 12 13.36 -25.16 -1.39
C HIS A 12 13.19 -26.57 -0.80
N GLU A 13 12.00 -26.96 -0.35
CA GLU A 13 11.79 -28.27 0.27
C GLU A 13 11.84 -29.38 -0.82
N LYS A 14 12.83 -30.28 -0.71
CA LYS A 14 13.02 -31.40 -1.65
C LYS A 14 11.83 -32.36 -1.55
N GLU A 15 10.95 -32.32 -2.55
CA GLU A 15 9.79 -33.19 -2.61
C GLU A 15 10.13 -34.53 -3.30
N GLN A 16 9.86 -35.66 -2.63
CA GLN A 16 9.92 -36.97 -3.28
C GLN A 16 8.80 -37.10 -4.32
N ARG A 17 9.18 -37.34 -5.57
CA ARG A 17 8.28 -37.39 -6.73
C ARG A 17 7.42 -38.66 -6.67
N LEU A 18 6.17 -38.54 -6.22
CA LEU A 18 5.16 -39.59 -6.40
C LEU A 18 4.77 -39.64 -7.90
N LYS A 19 4.92 -40.81 -8.53
CA LYS A 19 4.55 -41.03 -9.95
C LYS A 19 3.11 -40.57 -10.18
N GLY A 20 2.92 -39.65 -11.15
CA GLY A 20 1.61 -39.15 -11.57
C GLY A 20 1.12 -37.83 -10.94
N ARG A 21 1.85 -37.23 -9.98
CA ARG A 21 1.49 -35.91 -9.41
C ARG A 21 2.44 -34.80 -9.87
N LEU A 22 1.88 -33.64 -10.20
CA LEU A 22 2.65 -32.44 -10.52
C LEU A 22 3.47 -31.99 -9.31
N THR A 23 4.74 -31.65 -9.50
CA THR A 23 5.56 -31.09 -8.40
C THR A 23 5.23 -29.61 -8.20
N ARG A 24 5.52 -29.08 -7.00
CA ARG A 24 5.24 -27.67 -6.69
C ARG A 24 5.93 -26.68 -7.64
N ASN A 25 7.13 -27.00 -8.15
CA ASN A 25 7.83 -26.15 -9.13
C ASN A 25 7.19 -26.21 -10.53
N HIS A 26 6.70 -27.37 -10.97
CA HIS A 26 5.94 -27.45 -12.23
C HIS A 26 4.62 -26.69 -12.11
N PHE A 27 3.95 -26.78 -10.96
CA PHE A 27 2.72 -26.04 -10.70
C PHE A 27 2.98 -24.53 -10.68
N PHE A 28 4.06 -24.09 -10.04
CA PHE A 28 4.50 -22.70 -10.08
C PHE A 28 4.68 -22.21 -11.52
N LEU A 29 5.39 -22.97 -12.36
CA LEU A 29 5.69 -22.58 -13.73
C LEU A 29 4.43 -22.52 -14.61
N ILE A 30 3.51 -23.48 -14.47
CA ILE A 30 2.21 -23.44 -15.17
C ILE A 30 1.40 -22.22 -14.72
N ALA A 31 1.26 -22.00 -13.41
CA ALA A 31 0.51 -20.86 -12.88
C ALA A 31 1.14 -19.52 -13.30
N PHE A 32 2.46 -19.45 -13.33
CA PHE A 32 3.22 -18.29 -13.79
C PHE A 32 2.92 -17.98 -15.25
N VAL A 33 3.01 -18.97 -16.14
CA VAL A 33 2.72 -18.80 -17.58
C VAL A 33 1.26 -18.42 -17.80
N CYS A 34 0.32 -19.05 -17.08
CA CYS A 34 -1.10 -18.69 -17.17
C CYS A 34 -1.35 -17.24 -16.73
N SER A 35 -0.77 -16.82 -15.61
CA SER A 35 -0.89 -15.44 -15.11
C SER A 35 -0.27 -14.43 -16.07
N PHE A 36 0.91 -14.75 -16.60
CA PHE A 36 1.63 -13.93 -17.56
C PHE A 36 0.79 -13.72 -18.82
N SER A 37 0.26 -14.79 -19.41
CA SER A 37 -0.59 -14.68 -20.62
C SER A 37 -1.93 -14.00 -20.34
N TYR A 38 -2.53 -14.23 -19.18
CA TYR A 38 -3.83 -13.64 -18.83
C TYR A 38 -3.75 -12.12 -18.67
N TYR A 39 -2.66 -11.59 -18.09
CA TYR A 39 -2.54 -10.16 -17.79
C TYR A 39 -2.53 -9.26 -19.04
N VAL A 40 -2.26 -9.81 -20.23
CA VAL A 40 -2.42 -9.10 -21.51
C VAL A 40 -3.84 -8.54 -21.68
N LEU A 41 -4.85 -9.29 -21.20
CA LEU A 41 -6.24 -8.91 -21.33
C LEU A 41 -6.57 -7.67 -20.48
N PRO A 42 -6.51 -7.70 -19.14
CA PRO A 42 -6.83 -6.53 -18.31
C PRO A 42 -5.80 -5.40 -18.45
N GLY A 43 -4.53 -5.72 -18.74
CA GLY A 43 -3.48 -4.71 -18.80
C GLY A 43 -3.43 -3.91 -20.11
N TYR A 44 -4.12 -4.35 -21.17
CA TYR A 44 -4.05 -3.66 -22.47
C TYR A 44 -5.28 -3.83 -23.35
N ILE A 45 -5.73 -5.06 -23.60
CA ILE A 45 -6.80 -5.31 -24.59
C ILE A 45 -8.16 -4.85 -24.04
N PHE A 46 -8.47 -5.24 -22.79
CA PHE A 46 -9.70 -4.93 -22.08
C PHE A 46 -9.40 -4.39 -20.67
N PRO A 47 -8.94 -3.13 -20.53
CA PRO A 47 -8.85 -2.45 -19.23
C PRO A 47 -10.12 -2.57 -18.38
N MET A 48 -11.28 -2.67 -19.00
CA MET A 48 -12.55 -2.91 -18.32
C MET A 48 -12.60 -4.18 -17.44
N LEU A 49 -11.76 -5.20 -17.70
CA LEU A 49 -11.64 -6.37 -16.82
C LEU A 49 -11.09 -6.03 -15.43
N THR A 50 -10.48 -4.85 -15.27
CA THR A 50 -10.01 -4.35 -13.98
C THR A 50 -11.16 -3.89 -13.08
N SER A 51 -12.28 -3.45 -13.64
CA SER A 51 -13.47 -3.00 -12.91
C SER A 51 -14.76 -3.29 -13.69
N LEU A 52 -15.25 -4.55 -13.62
CA LEU A 52 -16.53 -4.90 -14.24
C LEU A 52 -17.71 -4.42 -13.40
N SER A 53 -18.16 -3.21 -13.70
CA SER A 53 -19.32 -2.56 -13.08
C SER A 53 -20.62 -2.84 -13.85
N TRP A 54 -21.08 -4.10 -13.86
CA TRP A 54 -22.24 -4.55 -14.66
C TRP A 54 -23.55 -3.77 -14.37
N ILE A 55 -23.70 -3.20 -13.18
CA ILE A 55 -24.86 -2.36 -12.82
C ILE A 55 -24.93 -1.10 -13.68
N CYS A 56 -23.78 -0.49 -14.03
CA CYS A 56 -23.74 0.69 -14.89
C CYS A 56 -24.20 0.38 -16.32
N TRP A 57 -23.96 -0.84 -16.80
CA TRP A 57 -24.41 -1.29 -18.12
C TRP A 57 -25.92 -1.49 -18.19
N ILE A 58 -26.52 -2.01 -17.13
CA ILE A 58 -27.98 -2.21 -17.08
C ILE A 58 -28.70 -0.86 -16.95
N PHE A 59 -28.11 0.10 -16.22
CA PHE A 59 -28.73 1.40 -15.95
C PHE A 59 -27.83 2.59 -16.40
N PRO A 60 -27.63 2.78 -17.71
CA PRO A 60 -26.71 3.79 -18.23
C PRO A 60 -27.19 5.24 -18.03
N ALA A 61 -28.48 5.47 -17.77
CA ALA A 61 -29.04 6.81 -17.60
C ALA A 61 -29.24 7.23 -16.13
N SER A 62 -29.04 6.32 -15.17
CA SER A 62 -29.33 6.59 -13.75
C SER A 62 -28.07 6.94 -12.97
N VAL A 63 -27.97 8.18 -12.51
CA VAL A 63 -26.85 8.66 -11.66
C VAL A 63 -26.72 7.84 -10.40
N VAL A 64 -27.84 7.51 -9.74
CA VAL A 64 -27.84 6.72 -8.49
C VAL A 64 -27.35 5.29 -8.74
N ALA A 65 -27.78 4.66 -9.83
CA ALA A 65 -27.34 3.30 -10.15
C ALA A 65 -25.84 3.26 -10.47
N GLN A 66 -25.32 4.26 -11.16
CA GLN A 66 -23.89 4.35 -11.45
C GLN A 66 -23.05 4.68 -10.21
N GLN A 67 -23.51 5.56 -9.32
CA GLN A 67 -22.85 5.83 -8.03
C GLN A 67 -22.79 4.58 -7.13
N LEU A 68 -23.84 3.76 -7.15
CA LEU A 68 -23.87 2.50 -6.39
C LEU A 68 -23.00 1.42 -7.02
N GLY A 69 -23.05 1.28 -8.34
CA GLY A 69 -22.45 0.19 -9.10
C GLY A 69 -21.00 0.40 -9.53
N SER A 70 -20.57 1.65 -9.70
CA SER A 70 -19.22 2.00 -10.15
C SER A 70 -18.18 1.53 -9.16
N GLY A 71 -17.18 0.84 -9.69
CA GLY A 71 -16.09 0.25 -8.93
C GLY A 71 -14.92 1.19 -8.70
N LEU A 72 -14.71 2.16 -9.60
CA LEU A 72 -13.63 3.16 -9.50
C LEU A 72 -14.08 4.46 -8.83
N HIS A 73 -15.28 4.92 -9.12
CA HIS A 73 -15.80 6.24 -8.73
C HIS A 73 -17.06 6.14 -7.86
N GLY A 74 -17.47 4.94 -7.47
CA GLY A 74 -18.68 4.67 -6.69
C GLY A 74 -18.46 3.70 -5.54
N LEU A 75 -19.56 3.15 -5.03
CA LEU A 75 -19.54 2.21 -3.90
C LEU A 75 -19.15 0.78 -4.29
N GLY A 76 -19.13 0.45 -5.59
CA GLY A 76 -18.69 -0.85 -6.09
C GLY A 76 -19.64 -2.01 -5.82
N ILE A 77 -20.95 -1.77 -5.63
CA ILE A 77 -21.93 -2.85 -5.45
C ILE A 77 -21.93 -3.73 -6.70
N GLY A 78 -21.49 -4.97 -6.55
CA GLY A 78 -21.40 -5.92 -7.65
C GLY A 78 -20.26 -5.66 -8.64
N ALA A 79 -19.37 -4.69 -8.39
CA ALA A 79 -18.18 -4.47 -9.20
C ALA A 79 -17.12 -5.55 -8.89
N ILE A 80 -16.64 -6.22 -9.93
CA ILE A 80 -15.65 -7.30 -9.82
C ILE A 80 -14.49 -7.03 -10.77
N GLY A 81 -13.28 -6.97 -10.22
CA GLY A 81 -12.02 -6.97 -10.95
C GLY A 81 -11.57 -8.41 -11.14
N LEU A 82 -11.40 -8.82 -12.39
CA LEU A 82 -10.97 -10.18 -12.73
C LEU A 82 -9.45 -10.29 -12.85
N ASP A 83 -8.73 -9.20 -12.62
CA ASP A 83 -7.28 -9.12 -12.72
C ASP A 83 -6.59 -9.22 -11.35
N TRP A 84 -5.42 -9.87 -11.36
CA TRP A 84 -4.65 -10.06 -10.13
C TRP A 84 -4.09 -8.75 -9.56
N SER A 85 -3.88 -7.73 -10.39
CA SER A 85 -3.48 -6.39 -9.94
C SER A 85 -4.56 -5.73 -9.10
N SER A 86 -5.80 -5.59 -9.58
CA SER A 86 -6.88 -5.02 -8.75
C SER A 86 -7.09 -5.83 -7.49
N ILE A 87 -7.05 -7.16 -7.59
CA ILE A 87 -7.20 -8.06 -6.45
C ILE A 87 -6.09 -7.87 -5.41
N SER A 88 -4.82 -7.65 -5.77
CA SER A 88 -3.69 -7.75 -4.81
C SER A 88 -3.03 -6.43 -4.41
N SER A 89 -3.29 -5.34 -5.13
CA SER A 89 -2.48 -4.11 -5.02
C SER A 89 -2.54 -3.40 -3.67
N TYR A 90 -3.66 -3.45 -2.94
CA TYR A 90 -3.87 -2.62 -1.74
C TYR A 90 -3.87 -3.38 -0.42
N LEU A 91 -4.44 -4.58 -0.38
CA LEU A 91 -4.47 -5.41 0.83
C LEU A 91 -3.43 -6.55 0.78
N GLY A 92 -2.53 -6.51 -0.20
CA GLY A 92 -1.60 -7.60 -0.51
C GLY A 92 -2.31 -8.82 -1.07
N SER A 93 -1.64 -9.98 -1.11
CA SER A 93 -2.29 -11.20 -1.61
C SER A 93 -3.39 -11.71 -0.65
N PRO A 94 -4.65 -11.87 -1.10
CA PRO A 94 -5.71 -12.42 -0.25
C PRO A 94 -5.46 -13.88 0.10
N LEU A 95 -4.76 -14.61 -0.78
CA LEU A 95 -4.35 -16.01 -0.59
C LEU A 95 -3.37 -16.16 0.58
N ALA A 96 -2.63 -15.10 0.91
CA ALA A 96 -1.64 -15.08 1.97
C ALA A 96 -2.23 -14.79 3.36
N SER A 97 -3.44 -14.22 3.40
CA SER A 97 -4.11 -13.78 4.63
C SER A 97 -5.02 -14.89 5.17
N PRO A 98 -5.10 -15.07 6.49
CA PRO A 98 -5.98 -16.08 7.08
C PRO A 98 -7.46 -15.71 6.89
N TRP A 99 -8.31 -16.72 6.70
CA TRP A 99 -9.73 -16.55 6.38
C TRP A 99 -10.49 -15.64 7.35
N PHE A 100 -10.26 -15.77 8.66
CA PHE A 100 -10.93 -14.94 9.66
C PHE A 100 -10.62 -13.44 9.47
N ALA A 101 -9.39 -13.11 9.07
CA ALA A 101 -8.99 -11.72 8.82
C ALA A 101 -9.65 -11.19 7.55
N THR A 102 -9.72 -12.01 6.50
CA THR A 102 -10.47 -11.69 5.27
C THR A 102 -11.95 -11.43 5.56
N ALA A 103 -12.58 -12.29 6.37
CA ALA A 103 -13.99 -12.12 6.75
C ALA A 103 -14.22 -10.82 7.54
N ASN A 104 -13.33 -10.49 8.49
CA ASN A 104 -13.42 -9.23 9.25
C ASN A 104 -13.27 -8.00 8.35
N ILE A 105 -12.34 -8.02 7.39
CA ILE A 105 -12.19 -6.95 6.40
C ILE A 105 -13.45 -6.84 5.55
N ALA A 106 -14.03 -7.96 5.12
CA ALA A 106 -15.24 -7.96 4.31
C ALA A 106 -16.44 -7.35 5.05
N VAL A 107 -16.63 -7.72 6.32
CA VAL A 107 -17.68 -7.15 7.17
C VAL A 107 -17.43 -5.65 7.40
N GLY A 108 -16.18 -5.26 7.71
CA GLY A 108 -15.81 -3.85 7.87
C GLY A 108 -16.08 -3.05 6.61
N PHE A 109 -15.65 -3.53 5.45
CA PHE A 109 -15.90 -2.92 4.15
C PHE A 109 -17.41 -2.77 3.88
N ALA A 110 -18.18 -3.84 4.03
CA ALA A 110 -19.63 -3.79 3.79
C ALA A 110 -20.33 -2.79 4.72
N LEU A 111 -19.96 -2.74 5.99
CA LEU A 111 -20.53 -1.80 6.95
C LEU A 111 -20.20 -0.35 6.56
N VAL A 112 -18.96 -0.05 6.20
CA VAL A 112 -18.54 1.32 5.89
C VAL A 112 -19.08 1.80 4.55
N VAL A 113 -18.91 0.97 3.51
CA VAL A 113 -19.20 1.34 2.13
C VAL A 113 -20.68 1.19 1.80
N TYR A 114 -21.36 0.16 2.31
CA TYR A 114 -22.77 -0.11 1.97
C TYR A 114 -23.78 0.33 3.03
N VAL A 115 -23.34 0.67 4.25
CA VAL A 115 -24.24 1.15 5.30
C VAL A 115 -23.94 2.59 5.70
N ILE A 116 -22.75 2.86 6.23
CA ILE A 116 -22.43 4.20 6.77
C ILE A 116 -22.39 5.26 5.65
N THR A 117 -21.65 5.02 4.58
CA THR A 117 -21.46 6.02 3.50
C THR A 117 -22.78 6.39 2.80
N PRO A 118 -23.62 5.42 2.39
CA PRO A 118 -25.02 5.63 2.03
C PRO A 118 -25.81 6.49 3.00
N PHE A 119 -25.83 6.07 4.27
CA PHE A 119 -26.64 6.70 5.30
C PHE A 119 -26.26 8.17 5.48
N THR A 120 -24.96 8.49 5.52
CA THR A 120 -24.48 9.86 5.64
C THR A 120 -24.74 10.69 4.39
N TYR A 121 -24.60 10.11 3.19
CA TYR A 121 -24.84 10.81 1.92
C TYR A 121 -26.32 11.16 1.72
N TRP A 122 -27.21 10.19 1.89
CA TRP A 122 -28.65 10.40 1.68
C TRP A 122 -29.28 11.23 2.79
N LEU A 123 -28.79 11.20 4.02
CA LEU A 123 -29.23 12.15 5.06
C LEU A 123 -28.62 13.56 4.90
N ASN A 124 -27.81 13.78 3.86
CA ASN A 124 -27.13 15.04 3.57
C ASN A 124 -26.32 15.58 4.75
N ILE A 125 -25.74 14.68 5.54
CA ILE A 125 -24.85 15.04 6.65
C ILE A 125 -23.61 15.70 6.03
N TYR A 126 -23.19 16.85 6.56
CA TYR A 126 -22.05 17.63 6.01
C TYR A 126 -22.25 18.17 4.58
N ARG A 127 -23.50 18.43 4.16
CA ARG A 127 -23.83 18.84 2.78
C ARG A 127 -23.32 17.84 1.73
N ALA A 128 -23.27 16.56 2.10
CA ALA A 128 -22.73 15.45 1.34
C ALA A 128 -23.16 15.43 -0.15
N ARG A 129 -24.42 15.74 -0.46
CA ARG A 129 -24.96 15.66 -1.83
C ARG A 129 -24.33 16.66 -2.81
N THR A 130 -23.69 17.71 -2.29
CA THR A 130 -22.99 18.74 -3.07
C THR A 130 -21.73 18.19 -3.73
N PHE A 131 -21.22 17.07 -3.21
CA PHE A 131 -19.98 16.45 -3.65
C PHE A 131 -20.25 15.06 -4.25
N PRO A 132 -19.31 14.52 -5.03
CA PRO A 132 -19.33 13.11 -5.42
C PRO A 132 -19.32 12.20 -4.18
N ILE A 133 -20.01 11.04 -4.24
CA ILE A 133 -20.04 10.08 -3.12
C ILE A 133 -18.62 9.60 -2.78
N PHE A 134 -17.83 9.31 -3.82
CA PHE A 134 -16.46 8.82 -3.74
C PHE A 134 -15.53 9.75 -4.53
N SER A 135 -14.60 10.39 -3.84
CA SER A 135 -13.53 11.19 -4.44
C SER A 135 -12.44 11.47 -3.41
N ASP A 136 -11.20 11.53 -3.86
CA ASP A 136 -10.01 11.95 -3.11
C ASP A 136 -9.73 13.47 -3.21
N SER A 137 -10.50 14.18 -4.05
CA SER A 137 -10.34 15.61 -4.26
C SER A 137 -10.96 16.44 -3.13
N LEU A 138 -10.44 17.66 -2.96
CA LEU A 138 -10.98 18.68 -2.06
C LEU A 138 -11.98 19.56 -2.81
N PHE A 139 -13.04 20.00 -2.13
CA PHE A 139 -14.12 20.79 -2.73
C PHE A 139 -14.40 22.10 -1.99
N THR A 140 -14.86 23.11 -2.73
CA THR A 140 -15.43 24.35 -2.18
C THR A 140 -16.87 24.12 -1.73
N SER A 141 -17.47 25.06 -1.02
CA SER A 141 -18.88 24.95 -0.59
C SER A 141 -19.90 24.78 -1.73
N LEU A 142 -19.50 25.08 -2.97
CA LEU A 142 -20.31 24.98 -4.19
C LEU A 142 -20.11 23.66 -4.96
N GLY A 143 -19.24 22.76 -4.49
CA GLY A 143 -18.96 21.48 -5.15
C GLY A 143 -17.91 21.54 -6.26
N GLN A 144 -17.24 22.69 -6.44
CA GLN A 144 -16.11 22.83 -7.36
C GLN A 144 -14.82 22.33 -6.70
N LYS A 145 -13.84 21.89 -7.50
CA LYS A 145 -12.52 21.50 -6.98
C LYS A 145 -11.85 22.69 -6.30
N TYR A 146 -11.34 22.47 -5.09
CA TYR A 146 -10.67 23.50 -4.30
C TYR A 146 -9.25 23.74 -4.83
N ASN A 147 -8.90 25.00 -5.12
CA ASN A 147 -7.55 25.34 -5.58
C ASN A 147 -6.60 25.54 -4.40
N ILE A 148 -5.78 24.52 -4.12
CA ILE A 148 -4.86 24.52 -2.97
C ILE A 148 -3.74 25.56 -3.13
N GLU A 149 -3.35 25.89 -4.37
CA GLU A 149 -2.27 26.85 -4.64
C GLU A 149 -2.62 28.27 -4.18
N THR A 150 -3.90 28.60 -4.06
CA THR A 150 -4.36 29.95 -3.66
C THR A 150 -4.22 30.24 -2.17
N ILE A 151 -4.13 29.19 -1.34
CA ILE A 151 -4.10 29.30 0.13
C ILE A 151 -2.72 29.02 0.72
N ILE A 152 -1.72 28.76 -0.13
CA ILE A 152 -0.35 28.48 0.28
C ILE A 152 0.54 29.62 -0.20
N ASP A 153 1.26 30.25 0.73
CA ASP A 153 2.24 31.30 0.42
C ASP A 153 3.52 30.71 -0.21
N GLU A 154 4.38 31.55 -0.80
CA GLU A 154 5.67 31.15 -1.42
C GLU A 154 6.59 30.37 -0.46
N HIS A 155 6.41 30.57 0.86
CA HIS A 155 7.12 29.86 1.92
C HIS A 155 6.45 28.54 2.36
N PHE A 156 5.47 28.04 1.60
CA PHE A 156 4.67 26.86 1.96
C PHE A 156 3.92 26.97 3.30
N HIS A 157 3.63 28.20 3.75
CA HIS A 157 2.77 28.43 4.92
C HIS A 157 1.32 28.53 4.48
N LEU A 158 0.41 28.14 5.37
CA LEU A 158 -1.01 28.40 5.16
C LEU A 158 -1.29 29.90 5.33
N ASP A 159 -1.77 30.55 4.28
CA ASP A 159 -2.26 31.92 4.35
C ASP A 159 -3.68 31.92 4.93
N ALA A 160 -3.80 32.40 6.18
CA ALA A 160 -5.06 32.45 6.90
C ALA A 160 -6.05 33.44 6.27
N GLU A 161 -5.59 34.55 5.69
CA GLU A 161 -6.46 35.54 5.04
C GLU A 161 -7.01 35.00 3.72
N ALA A 162 -6.16 34.36 2.91
CA ALA A 162 -6.60 33.69 1.69
C ALA A 162 -7.59 32.56 1.99
N TYR A 163 -7.33 31.78 3.05
CA TYR A 163 -8.24 30.73 3.52
C TYR A 163 -9.60 31.28 3.97
N GLU A 164 -9.63 32.41 4.68
CA GLU A 164 -10.89 33.06 5.06
C GLU A 164 -11.70 33.58 3.86
N ARG A 165 -11.03 34.02 2.78
CA ARG A 165 -11.67 34.49 1.54
C ARG A 165 -12.25 33.36 0.71
N GLU A 166 -11.48 32.29 0.49
CA GLU A 166 -11.90 31.11 -0.28
C GLU A 166 -12.92 30.25 0.48
N GLY A 167 -12.87 30.30 1.81
CA GLY A 167 -13.78 29.61 2.71
C GLY A 167 -13.34 28.19 3.06
N PRO A 168 -14.14 27.49 3.89
CA PRO A 168 -13.75 26.19 4.40
C PRO A 168 -13.69 25.13 3.30
N LEU A 169 -12.72 24.23 3.44
CA LEU A 169 -12.54 23.06 2.59
C LEU A 169 -13.53 21.93 2.95
N TYR A 170 -14.10 21.31 1.92
CA TYR A 170 -15.03 20.19 2.04
C TYR A 170 -14.43 18.92 1.44
N LEU A 171 -14.75 17.79 2.07
CA LEU A 171 -14.32 16.46 1.67
C LEU A 171 -15.53 15.69 1.13
N SER A 172 -15.27 14.73 0.25
CA SER A 172 -16.29 13.75 -0.13
C SER A 172 -16.77 12.97 1.09
N THR A 173 -17.99 12.44 1.00
CA THR A 173 -18.61 11.74 2.13
C THR A 173 -17.84 10.48 2.51
N PHE A 174 -17.40 9.71 1.50
CA PHE A 174 -16.56 8.55 1.72
C PHE A 174 -15.24 8.92 2.40
N PHE A 175 -14.58 9.98 1.94
CA PHE A 175 -13.29 10.40 2.48
C PHE A 175 -13.40 10.86 3.94
N ALA A 176 -14.46 11.62 4.28
CA ALA A 176 -14.73 12.04 5.66
C ALA A 176 -15.00 10.85 6.60
N VAL A 177 -15.84 9.90 6.17
CA VAL A 177 -16.14 8.68 6.95
C VAL A 177 -14.87 7.84 7.17
N TYR A 178 -14.04 7.69 6.13
CA TYR A 178 -12.78 6.96 6.20
C TYR A 178 -11.79 7.55 7.22
N TYR A 179 -11.67 8.88 7.27
CA TYR A 179 -10.86 9.56 8.30
C TYR A 179 -11.38 9.26 9.71
N GLY A 180 -12.70 9.37 9.93
CA GLY A 180 -13.31 9.05 11.22
C GLY A 180 -13.03 7.61 11.68
N ILE A 181 -13.12 6.65 10.77
CA ILE A 181 -12.87 5.24 11.06
C ILE A 181 -11.39 4.96 11.28
N SER A 182 -10.50 5.70 10.64
CA SER A 182 -9.07 5.58 10.86
C SER A 182 -8.68 5.90 12.32
N PHE A 183 -9.31 6.91 12.94
CA PHE A 183 -9.13 7.19 14.38
C PHE A 183 -9.68 6.06 15.27
N ALA A 184 -10.86 5.52 14.92
CA ALA A 184 -11.43 4.37 15.62
C ALA A 184 -10.55 3.12 15.50
N CYS A 185 -9.94 2.88 14.33
CA CYS A 185 -9.06 1.74 14.08
C CYS A 185 -7.82 1.75 14.99
N LEU A 186 -7.22 2.91 15.19
CA LEU A 186 -6.01 3.05 16.00
C LEU A 186 -6.29 2.85 17.49
N THR A 187 -7.34 3.48 18.00
CA THR A 187 -7.79 3.28 19.38
C THR A 187 -8.22 1.84 19.62
N ALA A 188 -8.96 1.23 18.69
CA ALA A 188 -9.34 -0.18 18.74
C ALA A 188 -8.11 -1.11 18.69
N THR A 189 -7.09 -0.81 17.88
CA THR A 189 -5.84 -1.59 17.80
C THR A 189 -5.15 -1.66 19.15
N VAL A 190 -5.00 -0.50 19.80
CA VAL A 190 -4.39 -0.37 21.13
C VAL A 190 -5.20 -1.18 22.15
N VAL A 191 -6.51 -0.90 22.28
CA VAL A 191 -7.39 -1.57 23.24
C VAL A 191 -7.45 -3.08 23.01
N HIS A 192 -7.53 -3.52 21.76
CA HIS A 192 -7.57 -4.94 21.39
C HIS A 192 -6.29 -5.67 21.82
N VAL A 193 -5.12 -5.12 21.50
CA VAL A 193 -3.84 -5.74 21.89
C VAL A 193 -3.69 -5.76 23.41
N PHE A 194 -4.06 -4.69 24.12
CA PHE A 194 -3.98 -4.65 25.57
C PHE A 194 -4.93 -5.65 26.24
N LEU A 195 -6.18 -5.77 25.80
CA LEU A 195 -7.16 -6.67 26.40
C LEU A 195 -6.90 -8.15 26.09
N PHE A 196 -6.63 -8.47 24.82
CA PHE A 196 -6.52 -9.86 24.37
C PHE A 196 -5.11 -10.42 24.48
N HIS A 197 -4.09 -9.62 24.20
CA HIS A 197 -2.69 -10.06 24.19
C HIS A 197 -1.87 -9.52 25.35
N GLY A 198 -2.39 -8.59 26.17
CA GLY A 198 -1.62 -7.94 27.24
C GLY A 198 -1.04 -8.91 28.27
N LYS A 199 -1.82 -9.93 28.70
CA LYS A 199 -1.33 -10.97 29.62
C LYS A 199 -0.21 -11.80 28.99
N GLU A 200 -0.35 -12.16 27.73
CA GLU A 200 0.64 -12.95 27.00
C GLU A 200 1.93 -12.15 26.76
N ILE A 201 1.81 -10.88 26.35
CA ILE A 201 2.92 -9.94 26.19
C ILE A 201 3.67 -9.77 27.51
N TRP A 202 2.96 -9.60 28.62
CA TRP A 202 3.58 -9.49 29.94
C TRP A 202 4.34 -10.75 30.34
N LEU A 203 3.73 -11.92 30.14
CA LEU A 203 4.34 -13.21 30.43
C LEU A 203 5.56 -13.48 29.53
N LEU A 204 5.47 -13.17 28.24
CA LEU A 204 6.56 -13.32 27.28
C LEU A 204 7.70 -12.34 27.57
N SER A 205 7.39 -11.09 27.90
CA SER A 205 8.38 -10.10 28.31
C SER A 205 9.13 -10.58 29.56
N LYS A 206 8.41 -11.02 30.60
CA LYS A 206 9.02 -11.59 31.82
C LYS A 206 9.83 -12.86 31.55
N SER A 207 9.37 -13.71 30.62
CA SER A 207 10.04 -14.96 30.26
C SER A 207 11.27 -14.76 29.38
N ALA A 208 11.29 -13.71 28.54
CA ALA A 208 12.45 -13.32 27.75
C ALA A 208 13.64 -12.98 28.64
N PHE A 209 13.40 -12.33 29.78
CA PHE A 209 14.41 -12.08 30.81
C PHE A 209 14.81 -13.31 31.63
N SER A 210 14.02 -14.40 31.57
CA SER A 210 14.20 -15.58 32.44
C SER A 210 14.67 -16.86 31.71
N GLU A 211 14.94 -16.82 30.38
CA GLU A 211 15.42 -17.94 29.53
C GLU A 211 14.68 -19.29 29.64
N LYS A 212 13.46 -19.36 30.19
CA LYS A 212 12.85 -20.63 30.63
C LYS A 212 12.35 -21.57 29.53
N LYS A 213 12.11 -21.11 28.29
CA LYS A 213 11.68 -21.96 27.16
C LYS A 213 12.37 -21.54 25.87
N MET A 214 13.20 -22.44 25.34
CA MET A 214 13.99 -22.17 24.15
C MET A 214 13.57 -23.09 23.00
N ASP A 215 13.05 -22.49 21.93
CA ASP A 215 12.66 -23.18 20.69
C ASP A 215 13.87 -23.93 20.10
N ILE A 216 13.60 -25.04 19.41
CA ILE A 216 14.57 -25.77 18.57
C ILE A 216 15.29 -24.81 17.62
N HIS A 217 14.57 -23.84 17.05
CA HIS A 217 15.19 -22.85 16.18
C HIS A 217 16.23 -22.00 16.89
N THR A 218 15.92 -21.57 18.12
CA THR A 218 16.81 -20.80 18.98
C THR A 218 18.00 -21.65 19.44
N LYS A 219 17.79 -22.94 19.77
CA LYS A 219 18.88 -23.89 20.08
C LYS A 219 19.87 -24.01 18.93
N LEU A 220 19.38 -24.18 17.70
CA LEU A 220 20.22 -24.25 16.49
C LEU A 220 20.95 -22.93 16.22
N MET A 221 20.32 -21.80 16.52
CA MET A 221 20.89 -20.47 16.29
C MET A 221 21.92 -20.04 17.34
N ARG A 222 22.00 -20.70 18.50
CA ARG A 222 23.02 -20.40 19.54
C ARG A 222 24.47 -20.51 19.03
N ARG A 223 24.70 -21.27 17.95
CA ARG A 223 26.02 -21.36 17.30
C ARG A 223 26.48 -20.00 16.73
N TYR A 224 25.54 -19.13 16.35
CA TYR A 224 25.84 -17.84 15.76
C TYR A 224 25.88 -16.74 16.82
N LYS A 225 26.88 -15.86 16.71
CA LYS A 225 26.99 -14.68 17.58
C LYS A 225 25.80 -13.74 17.31
N GLN A 226 25.10 -13.36 18.37
CA GLN A 226 24.03 -12.36 18.29
C GLN A 226 24.60 -10.98 17.96
N VAL A 227 23.72 -10.10 17.47
CA VAL A 227 24.05 -8.69 17.21
C VAL A 227 24.06 -7.97 18.56
N PRO A 228 25.14 -7.26 18.92
CA PRO A 228 25.15 -6.47 20.15
C PRO A 228 24.07 -5.38 20.12
N GLU A 229 23.38 -5.17 21.24
CA GLU A 229 22.32 -4.16 21.37
C GLU A 229 22.83 -2.73 21.12
N TRP A 230 24.11 -2.47 21.41
CA TRP A 230 24.71 -1.16 21.18
C TRP A 230 24.76 -0.79 19.68
N TRP A 231 24.75 -1.75 18.74
CA TRP A 231 24.69 -1.45 17.31
C TRP A 231 23.39 -0.73 16.95
N PHE A 232 22.27 -1.22 17.47
CA PHE A 232 20.96 -0.62 17.27
C PHE A 232 20.87 0.76 17.95
N THR A 233 21.39 0.86 19.17
CA THR A 233 21.36 2.10 19.95
C THR A 233 22.20 3.19 19.29
N CYS A 234 23.39 2.85 18.78
CA CYS A 234 24.24 3.80 18.05
C CYS A 234 23.56 4.30 16.77
N ILE A 235 22.96 3.41 15.95
CA ILE A 235 22.26 3.83 14.73
C ILE A 235 21.07 4.72 15.06
N LEU A 236 20.28 4.37 16.09
CA LEU A 236 19.14 5.16 16.52
C LEU A 236 19.56 6.57 16.96
N LEU A 237 20.56 6.68 17.83
CA LEU A 237 21.04 7.96 18.34
C LEU A 237 21.65 8.83 17.23
N VAL A 238 22.45 8.24 16.34
CA VAL A 238 23.02 8.95 15.19
C VAL A 238 21.91 9.45 14.27
N ASN A 239 20.90 8.62 13.98
CA ASN A 239 19.80 9.01 13.10
C ASN A 239 18.94 10.13 13.70
N ILE A 240 18.54 10.02 14.97
CA ILE A 240 17.78 11.08 15.66
C ILE A 240 18.58 12.38 15.70
N SER A 241 19.87 12.31 16.03
CA SER A 241 20.74 13.50 16.10
C SER A 241 20.88 14.16 14.73
N ALA A 242 21.08 13.37 13.67
CA ALA A 242 21.15 13.86 12.30
C ALA A 242 19.82 14.48 11.86
N THR A 243 18.68 13.87 12.18
CA THR A 243 17.36 14.40 11.85
C THR A 243 17.09 15.73 12.57
N ILE A 244 17.41 15.82 13.86
CA ILE A 244 17.27 17.08 14.61
C ILE A 244 18.18 18.16 14.02
N PHE A 245 19.44 17.82 13.70
CA PHE A 245 20.37 18.75 13.06
C PHE A 245 19.84 19.26 11.72
N THR A 246 19.36 18.37 10.85
CA THR A 246 18.81 18.74 9.54
C THR A 246 17.58 19.63 9.68
N CYS A 247 16.65 19.30 10.61
CA CYS A 247 15.47 20.13 10.86
C CYS A 247 15.83 21.53 11.40
N GLN A 248 16.90 21.62 12.21
CA GLN A 248 17.34 22.89 12.76
C GLN A 248 18.14 23.74 11.75
N TYR A 249 18.94 23.10 10.90
CA TYR A 249 19.75 23.76 9.89
C TYR A 249 18.91 24.24 8.70
N PHE A 250 17.99 23.41 8.20
CA PHE A 250 17.08 23.74 7.10
C PHE A 250 15.70 24.17 7.62
N LYS A 251 15.69 25.05 8.63
CA LYS A 251 14.46 25.47 9.31
C LYS A 251 13.45 26.11 8.34
N ASP A 252 13.94 26.89 7.38
CA ASP A 252 13.09 27.60 6.42
C ASP A 252 12.41 26.65 5.42
N GLN A 253 13.01 25.48 5.15
CA GLN A 253 12.51 24.50 4.20
C GLN A 253 11.71 23.37 4.86
N LEU A 254 12.21 22.81 5.97
CA LEU A 254 11.59 21.64 6.63
C LEU A 254 10.56 22.01 7.68
N GLN A 255 10.70 23.19 8.29
CA GLN A 255 9.74 23.82 9.20
C GLN A 255 9.35 23.02 10.47
N LEU A 256 9.88 21.80 10.65
CA LEU A 256 9.61 20.96 11.81
C LEU A 256 10.58 21.29 12.96
N PRO A 257 10.09 21.63 14.16
CA PRO A 257 10.95 21.88 15.31
C PRO A 257 11.54 20.58 15.89
N TRP A 258 12.65 20.71 16.62
CA TRP A 258 13.36 19.57 17.23
C TRP A 258 12.47 18.68 18.12
N TRP A 259 11.53 19.29 18.87
CA TRP A 259 10.61 18.56 19.73
C TRP A 259 9.61 17.71 18.93
N GLY A 260 9.28 18.13 17.70
CA GLY A 260 8.42 17.38 16.79
C GLY A 260 9.04 16.06 16.37
N VAL A 261 10.36 16.04 16.15
CA VAL A 261 11.12 14.81 15.86
C VAL A 261 11.04 13.83 17.03
N LEU A 262 11.28 14.30 18.26
CA LEU A 262 11.22 13.45 19.45
C LEU A 262 9.81 12.91 19.71
N LEU A 263 8.78 13.72 19.50
CA LEU A 263 7.38 13.31 19.60
C LEU A 263 7.04 12.24 18.54
N ALA A 264 7.49 12.41 17.29
CA ALA A 264 7.31 11.42 16.24
C ALA A 264 7.97 10.08 16.59
N CYS A 265 9.20 10.11 17.13
CA CYS A 265 9.90 8.92 17.61
C CYS A 265 9.13 8.24 18.76
N ALA A 266 8.62 9.01 19.73
CA ALA A 266 7.84 8.46 20.83
C ALA A 266 6.55 7.77 20.36
N LEU A 267 5.84 8.38 19.41
CA LEU A 267 4.66 7.78 18.78
C LEU A 267 5.02 6.49 18.02
N ALA A 268 6.08 6.52 17.22
CA ALA A 268 6.54 5.35 16.49
C ALA A 268 6.86 4.18 17.44
N LEU A 269 7.60 4.45 18.52
CA LEU A 269 7.94 3.44 19.54
C LEU A 269 6.69 2.85 20.21
N PHE A 270 5.74 3.71 20.60
CA PHE A 270 4.50 3.27 21.24
C PHE A 270 3.67 2.36 20.32
N PHE A 271 3.44 2.77 19.07
CA PHE A 271 2.59 2.04 18.15
C PHE A 271 3.26 0.84 17.47
N THR A 272 4.59 0.74 17.48
CA THR A 272 5.32 -0.41 16.90
C THR A 272 4.85 -1.74 17.49
N LEU A 273 4.65 -1.81 18.81
CA LEU A 273 4.28 -3.07 19.47
C LEU A 273 2.82 -3.47 19.17
N PRO A 274 1.79 -2.62 19.38
CA PRO A 274 0.42 -2.97 19.04
C PRO A 274 0.23 -3.31 17.56
N VAL A 275 0.77 -2.47 16.65
CA VAL A 275 0.66 -2.71 15.21
C VAL A 275 1.41 -3.99 14.83
N GLY A 276 2.59 -4.23 15.39
CA GLY A 276 3.36 -5.44 15.15
C GLY A 276 2.63 -6.73 15.54
N VAL A 277 1.88 -6.74 16.65
CA VAL A 277 1.07 -7.89 17.08
C VAL A 277 -0.08 -8.16 16.11
N ILE A 278 -0.77 -7.11 15.66
CA ILE A 278 -1.84 -7.26 14.65
C ILE A 278 -1.24 -7.75 13.33
N THR A 279 -0.18 -7.13 12.83
CA THR A 279 0.49 -7.58 11.59
C THR A 279 0.98 -9.02 11.69
N ALA A 280 1.43 -9.48 12.86
CA ALA A 280 1.88 -10.84 13.06
C ALA A 280 0.74 -11.87 13.01
N THR A 281 -0.46 -11.51 13.48
CA THR A 281 -1.61 -12.42 13.60
C THR A 281 -2.51 -12.40 12.36
N THR A 282 -2.79 -11.22 11.82
CA THR A 282 -3.73 -11.01 10.71
C THR A 282 -3.03 -10.86 9.35
N ASN A 283 -1.71 -10.66 9.34
CA ASN A 283 -0.94 -10.32 8.14
C ASN A 283 -1.36 -8.97 7.51
N GLN A 284 -2.03 -8.11 8.27
CA GLN A 284 -2.50 -6.78 7.87
C GLN A 284 -1.90 -5.72 8.78
N THR A 285 -1.48 -4.59 8.22
CA THR A 285 -0.78 -3.53 8.97
C THR A 285 -1.65 -2.27 9.03
N PRO A 286 -2.27 -1.96 10.18
CA PRO A 286 -2.97 -0.70 10.38
C PRO A 286 -2.08 0.52 10.05
N ALA A 287 -2.65 1.52 9.36
CA ALA A 287 -1.94 2.74 9.00
C ALA A 287 -2.08 3.81 10.10
N LEU A 288 -0.98 4.54 10.39
CA LEU A 288 -0.94 5.62 11.39
C LEU A 288 -0.91 7.02 10.77
N ASN A 289 -0.96 7.14 9.45
CA ASN A 289 -0.84 8.42 8.76
C ASN A 289 -1.80 9.48 9.33
N VAL A 290 -3.08 9.13 9.47
CA VAL A 290 -4.13 10.08 9.87
C VAL A 290 -3.90 10.65 11.28
N ILE A 291 -3.53 9.82 12.27
CA ILE A 291 -3.31 10.33 13.63
C ILE A 291 -2.04 11.16 13.73
N THR A 292 -0.99 10.81 12.97
CA THR A 292 0.24 11.59 12.97
C THR A 292 0.02 12.98 12.37
N GLU A 293 -0.72 13.06 11.26
CA GLU A 293 -1.10 14.31 10.62
C GLU A 293 -2.02 15.16 11.52
N PHE A 294 -2.94 14.53 12.26
CA PHE A 294 -3.84 15.21 13.17
C PHE A 294 -3.13 15.78 14.41
N ILE A 295 -2.29 14.99 15.09
CA ILE A 295 -1.58 15.43 16.30
C ILE A 295 -0.71 16.66 16.00
N ILE A 296 0.11 16.60 14.95
CA ILE A 296 0.98 17.72 14.60
C ILE A 296 0.19 18.91 14.05
N GLY A 297 -0.90 18.67 13.31
CA GLY A 297 -1.76 19.73 12.80
C GLY A 297 -2.42 20.57 13.90
N TYR A 298 -2.75 19.97 15.06
CA TYR A 298 -3.28 20.69 16.21
C TYR A 298 -2.20 21.39 17.05
N ILE A 299 -1.03 20.77 17.22
CA ILE A 299 0.04 21.31 18.06
C ILE A 299 0.84 22.40 17.32
N TYR A 300 0.99 22.25 16.01
CA TYR A 300 1.78 23.14 15.15
C TYR A 300 1.01 23.48 13.85
N PRO A 301 -0.07 24.27 13.95
CA PRO A 301 -0.90 24.63 12.81
C PRO A 301 -0.17 25.60 11.86
N GLY A 302 -0.57 25.60 10.59
CA GLY A 302 -0.07 26.55 9.58
C GLY A 302 1.17 26.09 8.80
N TYR A 303 1.74 24.92 9.14
CA TYR A 303 2.94 24.38 8.50
C TYR A 303 2.69 23.00 7.84
N PRO A 304 2.17 22.96 6.60
CA PRO A 304 1.96 21.74 5.84
C PRO A 304 3.20 20.86 5.68
N VAL A 305 4.38 21.46 5.43
CA VAL A 305 5.63 20.70 5.24
C VAL A 305 6.03 19.98 6.53
N ALA A 306 5.95 20.66 7.66
CA ALA A 306 6.20 20.07 8.97
C ALA A 306 5.23 18.91 9.28
N ASN A 307 3.97 19.02 8.84
CA ASN A 307 2.97 17.97 9.00
C ASN A 307 3.36 16.69 8.24
N ILE A 308 3.71 16.82 6.96
CA ILE A 308 4.16 15.69 6.13
C ILE A 308 5.43 15.06 6.72
N LEU A 309 6.38 15.88 7.16
CA LEU A 309 7.64 15.41 7.73
C LEU A 309 7.43 14.64 9.04
N PHE A 310 6.53 15.13 9.90
CA PHE A 310 6.16 14.44 11.14
C PHE A 310 5.50 13.08 10.87
N LYS A 311 4.62 12.99 9.87
CA LYS A 311 4.04 11.72 9.42
C LYS A 311 5.11 10.75 8.92
N VAL A 312 6.08 11.22 8.12
CA VAL A 312 7.18 10.38 7.64
C VAL A 312 7.94 9.79 8.82
N TYR A 313 8.35 10.62 9.78
CA TYR A 313 9.09 10.14 10.95
C TYR A 313 8.25 9.28 11.90
N GLY A 314 6.95 9.52 12.05
CA GLY A 314 6.09 8.72 12.94
C GLY A 314 5.65 7.38 12.33
N TYR A 315 5.14 7.41 11.10
CA TYR A 315 4.54 6.24 10.46
C TYR A 315 5.55 5.38 9.68
N ILE A 316 6.40 5.98 8.85
CA ILE A 316 7.32 5.21 7.99
C ILE A 316 8.37 4.51 8.85
N SER A 317 8.89 5.17 9.89
CA SER A 317 9.83 4.56 10.85
C SER A 317 9.25 3.31 11.51
N MET A 318 7.99 3.37 11.96
CA MET A 318 7.30 2.22 12.54
C MET A 318 7.13 1.09 11.52
N LYS A 319 6.64 1.41 10.31
CA LYS A 319 6.47 0.42 9.22
C LYS A 319 7.80 -0.27 8.88
N GLN A 320 8.87 0.52 8.75
CA GLN A 320 10.21 0.00 8.47
C GLN A 320 10.72 -0.88 9.62
N GLY A 321 10.46 -0.49 10.88
CA GLY A 321 10.79 -1.31 12.05
C GLY A 321 10.10 -2.67 12.05
N ILE A 322 8.82 -2.73 11.66
CA ILE A 322 8.08 -3.99 11.53
C ILE A 322 8.65 -4.85 10.40
N THR A 323 8.94 -4.27 9.23
CA THR A 323 9.55 -5.00 8.10
C THR A 323 10.94 -5.54 8.48
N PHE A 324 11.76 -4.74 9.16
CA PHE A 324 13.06 -5.14 9.67
C PHE A 324 12.95 -6.37 10.60
N LEU A 325 12.00 -6.37 11.52
CA LEU A 325 11.72 -7.51 12.41
C LEU A 325 11.26 -8.76 11.64
N GLN A 326 10.45 -8.58 10.60
CA GLN A 326 10.00 -9.69 9.74
C GLN A 326 11.19 -10.39 9.07
N ASP A 327 12.14 -9.63 8.55
CA ASP A 327 13.32 -10.16 7.87
C ASP A 327 14.29 -10.84 8.85
N PHE A 328 14.48 -10.27 10.05
CA PHE A 328 15.27 -10.91 11.10
C PHE A 328 14.72 -12.28 11.49
N LYS A 329 13.39 -12.37 11.57
CA LYS A 329 12.73 -13.63 11.94
C LYS A 329 12.73 -14.62 10.77
N LEU A 330 12.65 -14.16 9.52
CA LEU A 330 12.91 -14.99 8.34
C LEU A 330 14.33 -15.57 8.38
N GLY A 331 15.34 -14.74 8.66
CA GLY A 331 16.73 -15.18 8.85
C GLY A 331 16.89 -16.24 9.94
N HIS A 332 16.16 -16.09 11.05
CA HIS A 332 16.15 -17.04 12.15
C HIS A 332 15.61 -18.43 11.74
N TYR A 333 14.61 -18.47 10.85
CA TYR A 333 14.08 -19.72 10.29
C TYR A 333 15.03 -20.33 9.25
N MET A 334 15.61 -19.49 8.38
CA MET A 334 16.54 -19.90 7.32
C MET A 334 17.96 -20.22 7.82
N LYS A 335 18.24 -20.03 9.12
CA LYS A 335 19.55 -20.27 9.75
C LYS A 335 20.68 -19.39 9.21
N ILE A 336 20.33 -18.17 8.83
CA ILE A 336 21.27 -17.13 8.38
C ILE A 336 21.87 -16.45 9.63
N PRO A 337 23.19 -16.25 9.72
CA PRO A 337 23.82 -15.60 10.86
C PRO A 337 23.27 -14.18 11.11
N PRO A 338 22.84 -13.82 12.35
CA PRO A 338 22.17 -12.55 12.63
C PRO A 338 22.98 -11.30 12.28
N ARG A 339 24.31 -11.34 12.48
CA ARG A 339 25.20 -10.22 12.13
C ARG A 339 25.27 -9.96 10.63
N ALA A 340 25.27 -11.02 9.82
CA ALA A 340 25.24 -10.86 8.37
C ALA A 340 23.89 -10.31 7.91
N MET A 341 22.78 -10.76 8.52
CA MET A 341 21.45 -10.24 8.24
C MET A 341 21.35 -8.74 8.57
N PHE A 342 21.86 -8.33 9.74
CA PHE A 342 21.92 -6.91 10.12
C PHE A 342 22.69 -6.07 9.10
N MET A 343 23.92 -6.49 8.76
CA MET A 343 24.76 -5.76 7.80
C MET A 343 24.11 -5.69 6.42
N ALA A 344 23.49 -6.77 5.95
CA ALA A 344 22.79 -6.80 4.66
C ALA A 344 21.62 -5.80 4.63
N GLN A 345 20.86 -5.70 5.72
CA GLN A 345 19.74 -4.76 5.82
C GLN A 345 20.21 -3.31 5.94
N VAL A 346 21.23 -3.02 6.74
CA VAL A 346 21.78 -1.65 6.88
C VAL A 346 22.37 -1.18 5.54
N ILE A 347 23.20 -2.00 4.90
CA ILE A 347 23.79 -1.68 3.60
C ILE A 347 22.68 -1.53 2.54
N GLY A 348 21.72 -2.47 2.51
CA GLY A 348 20.59 -2.41 1.59
C GLY A 348 19.74 -1.15 1.76
N THR A 349 19.52 -0.71 3.01
CA THR A 349 18.75 0.52 3.31
C THR A 349 19.51 1.76 2.87
N ILE A 350 20.83 1.83 3.10
CA ILE A 350 21.66 2.96 2.65
C ILE A 350 21.66 3.06 1.13
N VAL A 351 21.89 1.93 0.44
CA VAL A 351 21.86 1.88 -1.03
C VAL A 351 20.48 2.27 -1.55
N ALA A 352 19.40 1.71 -0.98
CA ALA A 352 18.05 2.06 -1.38
C ALA A 352 17.74 3.54 -1.17
N ALA A 353 18.11 4.14 -0.03
CA ALA A 353 17.88 5.54 0.25
C ALA A 353 18.60 6.47 -0.74
N LEU A 354 19.86 6.18 -1.05
CA LEU A 354 20.64 6.96 -2.02
C LEU A 354 20.09 6.82 -3.44
N VAL A 355 19.70 5.61 -3.85
CA VAL A 355 19.09 5.35 -5.16
C VAL A 355 17.73 6.06 -5.26
N HIS A 356 16.87 5.92 -4.26
CA HIS A 356 15.56 6.60 -4.25
C HIS A 356 15.70 8.13 -4.31
N LEU A 357 16.61 8.70 -3.51
CA LEU A 357 16.84 10.14 -3.50
C LEU A 357 17.41 10.61 -4.85
N GLY A 358 18.42 9.92 -5.38
CA GLY A 358 19.01 10.22 -6.68
C GLY A 358 18.00 10.13 -7.81
N THR A 359 17.17 9.08 -7.81
CA THR A 359 16.04 8.92 -8.74
C THR A 359 15.02 10.04 -8.61
N ALA A 360 14.65 10.45 -7.38
CA ALA A 360 13.66 11.51 -7.16
C ALA A 360 14.17 12.88 -7.63
N TRP A 361 15.40 13.24 -7.29
CA TRP A 361 16.02 14.49 -7.75
C TRP A 361 16.21 14.48 -9.27
N TRP A 362 16.66 13.36 -9.83
CA TRP A 362 16.77 13.21 -11.27
C TRP A 362 15.41 13.27 -11.97
N LEU A 363 14.35 12.71 -11.40
CA LEU A 363 12.97 12.80 -11.90
C LEU A 363 12.44 14.24 -11.88
N MET A 364 12.78 15.03 -10.86
CA MET A 364 12.31 16.41 -10.71
C MET A 364 13.10 17.43 -11.55
N ASP A 365 14.40 17.22 -11.74
CA ASP A 365 15.28 18.14 -12.48
C ASP A 365 15.29 17.87 -14.01
N THR A 366 14.84 16.68 -14.43
CA THR A 366 14.86 16.28 -15.85
C THR A 366 13.47 16.36 -16.51
N LEU A 367 13.13 17.53 -17.06
CA LEU A 367 12.28 17.65 -18.26
C LEU A 367 13.21 18.07 -19.41
N PRO A 368 13.91 17.15 -20.10
CA PRO A 368 13.31 16.01 -20.81
C PRO A 368 14.05 14.67 -20.69
N TRP A 369 13.28 13.59 -20.67
CA TRP A 369 13.64 12.16 -20.65
C TRP A 369 14.53 11.62 -21.80
N ALA A 370 15.28 12.47 -22.51
CA ALA A 370 15.92 12.14 -23.78
C ALA A 370 17.43 11.80 -23.71
N ILE A 371 18.13 12.08 -22.61
CA ILE A 371 19.62 12.04 -22.58
C ILE A 371 20.18 10.79 -21.89
N ALA A 372 19.43 10.15 -20.99
CA ALA A 372 19.86 8.96 -20.25
C ALA A 372 20.33 7.76 -21.12
N PRO A 373 19.75 7.49 -22.31
CA PRO A 373 20.25 6.44 -23.19
C PRO A 373 21.66 6.73 -23.76
N PHE A 374 22.04 8.01 -23.84
CA PHE A 374 23.25 8.46 -24.53
C PHE A 374 24.53 8.20 -23.72
N ILE A 375 24.45 8.25 -22.38
CA ILE A 375 25.58 7.97 -21.47
C ILE A 375 25.88 6.47 -21.43
N VAL A 376 24.83 5.63 -21.38
CA VAL A 376 24.96 4.17 -21.42
C VAL A 376 25.56 3.73 -22.76
N TRP A 377 25.21 4.40 -23.86
CA TRP A 377 25.81 4.20 -25.17
C TRP A 377 27.30 4.60 -25.23
N LEU A 378 27.70 5.71 -24.62
CA LEU A 378 29.11 6.15 -24.54
C LEU A 378 29.99 5.20 -23.73
N VAL A 379 29.49 4.71 -22.58
CA VAL A 379 30.23 3.79 -21.71
C VAL A 379 30.37 2.40 -22.33
N HIS A 380 29.33 1.93 -23.05
CA HIS A 380 29.43 0.71 -23.85
C HIS A 380 30.51 0.82 -24.94
N LYS A 381 30.66 2.00 -25.55
CA LYS A 381 31.64 2.24 -26.62
C LYS A 381 33.08 2.35 -26.10
N ALA A 382 33.28 2.79 -24.85
CA ALA A 382 34.60 2.92 -24.23
C ALA A 382 35.16 1.61 -23.64
N PHE A 383 34.28 0.67 -23.23
CA PHE A 383 34.69 -0.62 -22.63
C PHE A 383 33.91 -1.81 -23.24
N PRO A 384 34.29 -2.27 -24.45
CA PRO A 384 33.55 -3.30 -25.18
C PRO A 384 33.61 -4.72 -24.56
N ASP A 385 34.59 -5.01 -23.69
CA ASP A 385 34.85 -6.36 -23.16
C ASP A 385 33.98 -6.77 -21.95
N LYS A 386 33.01 -5.94 -21.55
CA LYS A 386 32.16 -6.16 -20.36
C LYS A 386 30.68 -6.28 -20.73
N GLU A 387 30.21 -7.50 -21.01
CA GLU A 387 28.84 -7.77 -21.48
C GLU A 387 27.70 -7.40 -20.50
N TRP A 388 27.99 -7.35 -19.19
CA TRP A 388 27.02 -6.98 -18.14
C TRP A 388 26.59 -5.50 -18.17
N ILE A 389 27.37 -4.61 -18.79
CA ILE A 389 27.02 -3.19 -18.95
C ILE A 389 25.86 -3.02 -19.94
N ARG A 390 25.69 -3.98 -20.86
CA ARG A 390 24.59 -4.06 -21.84
C ARG A 390 23.28 -4.58 -21.24
N LEU A 391 23.32 -5.15 -20.02
CA LEU A 391 22.17 -5.70 -19.28
C LEU A 391 21.52 -4.67 -18.33
N ILE A 392 22.04 -3.44 -18.29
CA ILE A 392 21.50 -2.35 -17.49
C ILE A 392 20.51 -1.56 -18.35
N THR A 393 19.20 -1.79 -18.14
CA THR A 393 18.13 -0.99 -18.77
C THR A 393 17.48 -0.11 -17.71
N MET A 394 17.91 1.15 -17.66
CA MET A 394 17.52 2.14 -16.64
C MET A 394 16.00 2.37 -16.44
N PRO A 395 15.11 2.31 -17.45
CA PRO A 395 13.67 2.49 -17.26
C PRO A 395 12.99 1.44 -16.36
N VAL A 396 13.53 0.22 -16.25
CA VAL A 396 12.99 -0.84 -15.37
C VAL A 396 13.28 -0.56 -13.89
N LEU A 397 14.29 0.26 -13.61
CA LEU A 397 14.68 0.66 -12.25
C LEU A 397 13.81 1.83 -11.72
N LEU A 398 13.06 2.51 -12.60
CA LEU A 398 12.37 3.78 -12.31
C LEU A 398 10.84 3.67 -12.26
N GLY A 399 10.21 2.69 -12.93
CA GLY A 399 8.73 2.62 -13.05
C GLY A 399 7.99 1.76 -12.02
N ALA A 400 8.66 1.04 -11.12
CA ALA A 400 8.01 0.00 -10.31
C ALA A 400 7.40 0.49 -8.97
N THR A 401 7.42 1.78 -8.62
CA THR A 401 7.23 2.22 -7.20
C THR A 401 6.31 3.42 -6.91
N VAL A 402 5.46 3.90 -7.82
CA VAL A 402 4.53 5.01 -7.49
C VAL A 402 3.13 4.47 -7.18
N ASN A 403 2.89 4.12 -5.92
CA ASN A 403 1.55 3.79 -5.40
C ASN A 403 0.62 5.03 -5.42
N MET A 404 0.17 5.47 -6.60
CA MET A 404 -0.95 6.42 -6.72
C MET A 404 -1.47 6.52 -8.18
N PRO A 405 -2.77 6.79 -8.41
CA PRO A 405 -3.71 7.35 -7.42
C PRO A 405 -5.19 6.95 -7.62
N PRO A 406 -5.76 5.76 -7.30
CA PRO A 406 -6.22 5.48 -5.91
C PRO A 406 -6.53 3.97 -5.64
N ALA A 407 -6.66 3.55 -4.38
CA ALA A 407 -7.30 2.26 -4.08
C ALA A 407 -8.80 2.36 -4.33
N THR A 408 -9.29 1.86 -5.45
CA THR A 408 -10.72 1.88 -5.80
C THR A 408 -11.50 0.75 -5.13
N ALA A 409 -12.83 0.87 -5.04
CA ALA A 409 -13.70 -0.10 -4.37
C ALA A 409 -13.55 -1.52 -4.96
N VAL A 410 -13.28 -1.63 -6.26
CA VAL A 410 -13.01 -2.92 -6.92
C VAL A 410 -11.83 -3.66 -6.34
N ASN A 411 -10.80 -2.96 -5.89
CA ASN A 411 -9.62 -3.60 -5.34
C ASN A 411 -9.98 -4.32 -4.03
N TYR A 412 -10.91 -3.76 -3.26
CA TYR A 412 -11.41 -4.36 -2.04
C TYR A 412 -12.40 -5.50 -2.32
N THR A 413 -13.40 -5.30 -3.20
CA THR A 413 -14.40 -6.35 -3.50
C THR A 413 -13.76 -7.58 -4.13
N SER A 414 -12.81 -7.40 -5.03
CA SER A 414 -12.11 -8.48 -5.73
C SER A 414 -11.15 -9.21 -4.81
N TRP A 415 -10.45 -8.49 -3.92
CA TRP A 415 -9.63 -9.09 -2.86
C TRP A 415 -10.47 -9.98 -1.92
N ILE A 416 -11.65 -9.50 -1.50
CA ILE A 416 -12.57 -10.25 -0.62
C ILE A 416 -13.06 -11.54 -1.30
N ILE A 417 -13.48 -11.46 -2.57
CA ILE A 417 -13.99 -12.62 -3.33
C ILE A 417 -12.88 -13.66 -3.50
N ALA A 418 -11.68 -13.25 -3.92
CA ALA A 418 -10.53 -14.15 -4.06
C ALA A 418 -10.14 -14.80 -2.71
N GLY A 419 -10.20 -14.02 -1.63
CA GLY A 419 -9.98 -14.50 -0.27
C GLY A 419 -11.03 -15.50 0.20
N PHE A 420 -12.30 -15.34 -0.17
CA PHE A 420 -13.39 -16.30 0.13
C PHE A 420 -13.27 -17.60 -0.66
N LEU A 421 -13.05 -17.51 -1.96
CA LEU A 421 -12.90 -18.68 -2.82
C LEU A 421 -11.71 -19.56 -2.38
N SER A 422 -10.58 -18.93 -2.06
CA SER A 422 -9.41 -19.67 -1.59
C SER A 422 -9.51 -20.05 -0.10
N GLY A 423 -9.75 -19.08 0.77
CA GLY A 423 -9.66 -19.25 2.22
C GLY A 423 -10.81 -20.03 2.84
N PHE A 424 -12.02 -19.97 2.27
CA PHE A 424 -13.20 -20.68 2.78
C PHE A 424 -13.51 -21.92 1.95
N ILE A 425 -13.70 -21.77 0.64
CA ILE A 425 -14.15 -22.87 -0.23
C ILE A 425 -13.01 -23.86 -0.50
N ALA A 426 -11.88 -23.40 -1.04
CA ALA A 426 -10.77 -24.29 -1.36
C ALA A 426 -10.15 -24.93 -0.10
N TYR A 427 -10.12 -24.22 1.03
CA TYR A 427 -9.71 -24.80 2.30
C TYR A 427 -10.67 -25.90 2.80
N ARG A 428 -11.99 -25.70 2.69
CA ARG A 428 -13.02 -26.62 3.21
C ARG A 428 -13.19 -27.87 2.35
N TYR A 429 -13.19 -27.73 1.03
CA TYR A 429 -13.43 -28.84 0.10
C TYR A 429 -12.13 -29.49 -0.42
N TYR A 430 -11.01 -28.76 -0.48
CA TYR A 430 -9.75 -29.23 -1.08
C TYR A 430 -8.51 -28.95 -0.20
N ARG A 431 -8.62 -29.24 1.10
CA ARG A 431 -7.62 -28.91 2.13
C ARG A 431 -6.19 -29.33 1.81
N GLY A 432 -6.01 -30.53 1.23
CA GLY A 432 -4.70 -31.07 0.87
C GLY A 432 -4.04 -30.33 -0.31
N TRP A 433 -4.83 -29.87 -1.28
CA TRP A 433 -4.33 -29.07 -2.39
C TRP A 433 -4.00 -27.64 -1.93
N TRP A 434 -4.90 -27.04 -1.13
CA TRP A 434 -4.75 -25.67 -0.63
C TRP A 434 -3.46 -25.50 0.18
N SER A 435 -3.20 -26.38 1.16
CA SER A 435 -2.00 -26.29 2.00
C SER A 435 -0.70 -26.42 1.21
N ARG A 436 -0.73 -27.07 0.05
CA ARG A 436 0.46 -27.39 -0.76
C ARG A 436 0.74 -26.34 -1.84
N HIS A 437 -0.31 -25.81 -2.47
CA HIS A 437 -0.20 -25.02 -3.69
C HIS A 437 -0.63 -23.56 -3.53
N ASN A 438 -1.43 -23.20 -2.51
CA ASN A 438 -2.00 -21.85 -2.41
C ASN A 438 -0.95 -20.73 -2.33
N TYR A 439 0.08 -20.92 -1.50
CA TYR A 439 1.18 -19.94 -1.39
C TYR A 439 2.06 -19.88 -2.63
N VAL A 440 2.24 -21.03 -3.31
CA VAL A 440 2.98 -21.13 -4.58
C VAL A 440 2.21 -20.42 -5.69
N LEU A 441 0.88 -20.59 -5.73
CA LEU A 441 -0.02 -19.92 -6.64
C LEU A 441 0.06 -18.40 -6.47
N SER A 442 -0.03 -17.89 -5.24
CA SER A 442 0.16 -16.45 -4.97
C SER A 442 1.50 -15.95 -5.52
N GLY A 443 2.61 -16.64 -5.23
CA GLY A 443 3.92 -16.22 -5.73
C GLY A 443 4.02 -16.26 -7.27
N ALA A 444 3.36 -17.22 -7.91
CA ALA A 444 3.34 -17.35 -9.37
C ALA A 444 2.50 -16.24 -10.03
N LEU A 445 1.36 -15.89 -9.44
CA LEU A 445 0.50 -14.79 -9.90
C LEU A 445 1.20 -13.43 -9.75
N ASP A 446 1.82 -13.18 -8.58
CA ASP A 446 2.58 -11.95 -8.31
C ASP A 446 3.73 -11.78 -9.32
N ALA A 447 4.49 -12.85 -9.58
CA ALA A 447 5.58 -12.83 -10.53
C ALA A 447 5.08 -12.66 -11.98
N GLY A 448 4.10 -13.46 -12.42
CA GLY A 448 3.57 -13.41 -13.78
C GLY A 448 3.00 -12.04 -14.14
N LEU A 449 2.28 -11.41 -13.20
CA LEU A 449 1.81 -10.03 -13.29
C LEU A 449 2.97 -9.05 -13.52
N ALA A 450 3.99 -9.09 -12.66
CA ALA A 450 5.12 -8.16 -12.74
C ALA A 450 5.86 -8.25 -14.08
N PHE A 451 6.15 -9.46 -14.57
CA PHE A 451 6.83 -9.63 -15.85
C PHE A 451 5.98 -9.19 -17.04
N MET A 452 4.67 -9.51 -17.03
CA MET A 452 3.79 -9.12 -18.14
C MET A 452 3.51 -7.61 -18.15
N ALA A 453 3.36 -6.97 -16.99
CA ALA A 453 3.19 -5.53 -16.89
C ALA A 453 4.37 -4.78 -17.50
N VAL A 454 5.59 -5.24 -17.22
CA VAL A 454 6.79 -4.72 -17.88
C VAL A 454 6.72 -4.94 -19.40
N LEU A 455 6.32 -6.12 -19.85
CA LEU A 455 6.22 -6.41 -21.29
C LEU A 455 5.19 -5.52 -22.01
N LEU A 456 3.99 -5.33 -21.44
CA LEU A 456 2.95 -4.47 -22.01
C LEU A 456 3.39 -3.01 -22.09
N TYR A 457 3.99 -2.49 -21.03
CA TYR A 457 4.52 -1.13 -21.01
C TYR A 457 5.58 -0.94 -22.11
N LEU A 458 6.53 -1.86 -22.23
CA LEU A 458 7.61 -1.79 -23.22
C LEU A 458 7.11 -1.93 -24.65
N CYS A 459 6.18 -2.85 -24.91
CA CYS A 459 5.71 -3.13 -26.27
C CYS A 459 4.68 -2.11 -26.77
N LEU A 460 3.81 -1.61 -25.88
CA LEU A 460 2.58 -0.90 -26.26
C LEU A 460 2.47 0.47 -25.58
N GLY A 461 2.71 0.53 -24.26
CA GLY A 461 2.66 1.77 -23.48
C GLY A 461 3.65 2.84 -23.96
N MET A 462 4.90 2.47 -24.24
CA MET A 462 5.94 3.39 -24.73
C MET A 462 5.67 3.96 -26.13
N LYS A 463 4.89 3.27 -26.95
CA LYS A 463 4.53 3.73 -28.29
C LYS A 463 3.23 4.55 -28.30
N HIS A 464 2.64 4.79 -27.13
CA HIS A 464 1.31 5.41 -26.98
C HIS A 464 0.26 4.77 -27.90
N VAL A 465 0.39 3.46 -28.16
CA VAL A 465 -0.60 2.74 -28.95
C VAL A 465 -1.73 2.43 -27.99
N SER A 466 -2.75 3.28 -27.98
CA SER A 466 -4.00 2.99 -27.31
C SER A 466 -4.96 2.33 -28.30
N LEU A 467 -5.74 1.37 -27.81
CA LEU A 467 -6.85 0.79 -28.54
C LEU A 467 -8.09 1.60 -28.19
N SER A 468 -8.58 2.43 -29.11
CA SER A 468 -9.84 3.16 -28.91
C SER A 468 -11.03 2.29 -29.27
N TRP A 469 -11.62 1.65 -28.26
CA TRP A 469 -12.80 0.80 -28.41
C TRP A 469 -13.55 0.65 -27.08
N TRP A 470 -14.71 0.00 -27.10
CA TRP A 470 -15.61 -0.07 -25.95
C TRP A 470 -14.98 -0.69 -24.68
N GLY A 471 -13.92 -1.48 -24.80
CA GLY A 471 -13.23 -2.12 -23.67
C GLY A 471 -12.15 -1.25 -23.01
N GLU A 472 -11.86 -0.05 -23.54
CA GLU A 472 -10.82 0.86 -23.05
C GLU A 472 -11.22 1.57 -21.75
N ASP A 473 -12.49 1.96 -21.60
CA ASP A 473 -12.97 2.60 -20.38
C ASP A 473 -13.01 1.56 -19.24
N PRO A 474 -12.18 1.72 -18.20
CA PRO A 474 -12.02 0.69 -17.18
C PRO A 474 -13.26 0.52 -16.29
N ASP A 475 -14.17 1.52 -16.22
CA ASP A 475 -15.37 1.44 -15.36
C ASP A 475 -16.68 1.59 -16.16
N GLY A 476 -16.69 2.34 -17.27
CA GLY A 476 -17.87 2.51 -18.11
C GLY A 476 -19.03 3.23 -17.42
N CYS A 477 -18.75 3.99 -16.35
CA CYS A 477 -19.74 4.67 -15.49
C CYS A 477 -19.48 6.19 -15.44
N PRO A 478 -19.80 6.97 -16.50
CA PRO A 478 -19.47 8.39 -16.56
C PRO A 478 -20.21 9.26 -15.53
N LEU A 479 -21.39 8.83 -15.06
CA LEU A 479 -22.23 9.59 -14.13
C LEU A 479 -21.93 9.27 -12.65
N ALA A 480 -21.05 8.33 -12.35
CA ALA A 480 -20.75 7.92 -10.97
C ALA A 480 -20.10 9.05 -10.15
N SER A 481 -19.37 9.95 -10.79
CA SER A 481 -18.72 11.11 -10.16
C SER A 481 -19.65 12.32 -10.02
N CYS A 482 -20.89 12.26 -10.50
CA CYS A 482 -21.79 13.43 -10.48
C CYS A 482 -22.36 13.72 -9.09
N PRO A 483 -22.43 14.99 -8.65
CA PRO A 483 -23.13 15.36 -7.43
C PRO A 483 -24.66 15.28 -7.61
N THR A 484 -25.41 15.19 -6.51
CA THR A 484 -26.88 15.05 -6.51
C THR A 484 -27.62 16.21 -5.83
N ALA A 485 -26.89 17.25 -5.42
CA ALA A 485 -27.48 18.46 -4.85
C ALA A 485 -28.12 19.35 -5.94
N LYS A 486 -29.26 19.95 -5.60
CA LYS A 486 -29.96 20.89 -6.47
C LYS A 486 -29.15 22.17 -6.66
N GLY A 487 -29.02 22.63 -7.90
CA GLY A 487 -28.32 23.88 -8.23
C GLY A 487 -26.79 23.79 -8.30
N VAL A 488 -26.19 22.61 -8.11
CA VAL A 488 -24.75 22.39 -8.35
C VAL A 488 -24.56 21.99 -9.82
N VAL A 489 -23.79 22.79 -10.55
CA VAL A 489 -23.50 22.55 -11.96
C VAL A 489 -22.06 22.05 -12.09
N VAL A 490 -21.91 20.81 -12.53
CA VAL A 490 -20.63 20.20 -12.88
C VAL A 490 -20.69 19.81 -14.36
N GLU A 491 -19.65 20.16 -15.11
CA GLU A 491 -19.55 19.86 -16.53
C GLU A 491 -19.66 18.35 -16.78
N GLY A 492 -20.55 17.93 -17.70
CA GLY A 492 -20.82 16.51 -18.01
C GLY A 492 -21.87 15.82 -17.12
N CYS A 493 -22.42 16.50 -16.11
CA CYS A 493 -23.44 15.94 -15.20
C CYS A 493 -24.84 16.55 -15.43
N PRO A 494 -25.92 15.78 -15.22
CA PRO A 494 -27.27 16.32 -15.25
C PRO A 494 -27.52 17.25 -14.06
N VAL A 495 -28.16 18.39 -14.29
CA VAL A 495 -28.53 19.35 -13.24
C VAL A 495 -29.85 18.91 -12.60
N PHE A 496 -29.90 18.86 -11.26
CA PHE A 496 -31.04 18.40 -10.45
C PHE A 496 -31.89 19.52 -9.82
#